data_AF-A0A838W2P3-F1
#
_entry.id   AF-A0A838W2P3-F1
#
_cell.length_a   1.000
_cell.length_b   1.000
_cell.length_c   1.000
_cell.angle_alpha   90.00
_cell.angle_beta   90.00
_cell.angle_gamma   90.00
#
_symmetry.space_group_name_H-M   'P 1'
#
loop_
_entity.id
_entity.type
_entity.pdbx_description
1 polymer ?
#
loop_
_entity_poly.entity_id
_entity_poly.type
_entity_poly.pdbx_seq_one_letter_code
_entity_poly.pdbx_strand_id
1 'polypeptide(L)' 'MLKPFTEDNGKLKFCITCGNKATSEALFAVGDGAILVEKYCDTCAKKEAR' A
#
# COMPACT_ATOMS: atom_id res chain seq x y z
N MET A 1 -5.23 -7.71 -4.15
CA MET A 1 -5.17 -8.36 -2.83
C MET A 1 -4.18 -7.57 -1.98
N LEU A 2 -4.65 -6.89 -0.94
CA LEU A 2 -3.81 -6.07 -0.05
C LEU A 2 -3.06 -6.97 0.92
N LYS A 3 -1.76 -6.72 1.11
CA LYS A 3 -0.93 -7.44 2.07
C LYS A 3 -0.53 -6.50 3.21
N PRO A 4 -0.47 -7.00 4.46
CA PRO A 4 0.05 -6.22 5.58
C PRO A 4 1.51 -5.84 5.28
N PHE A 5 1.79 -4.54 5.36
CA PHE A 5 3.13 -4.00 5.17
C PHE A 5 3.78 -3.80 6.53
N THR A 6 4.79 -4.62 6.84
CA THR A 6 5.62 -4.42 8.02
C THR A 6 6.79 -3.51 7.62
N GLU A 7 6.87 -2.33 8.24
CA GLU A 7 8.00 -1.41 8.05
C GLU A 7 9.30 -2.03 8.58
N ASP A 8 10.15 -2.50 7.68
CA ASP A 8 11.44 -3.11 8.06
C ASP A 8 12.59 -2.10 8.18
N ASN A 9 12.44 -0.86 7.68
CA ASN A 9 13.59 -0.01 7.40
C ASN A 9 13.45 1.48 7.76
N GLY A 10 12.65 1.82 8.78
CA GLY A 10 12.58 3.16 9.40
C GLY A 10 12.05 4.30 8.52
N LYS A 11 11.77 4.07 7.24
CA LYS A 11 11.10 5.04 6.36
C LYS A 11 9.59 4.90 6.49
N LEU A 12 9.00 5.76 7.31
CA LEU A 12 7.56 5.99 7.38
C LEU A 12 6.98 6.13 5.98
N LYS A 13 6.15 5.17 5.59
CA LYS A 13 5.41 5.24 4.33
C LYS A 13 3.99 5.69 4.61
N PHE A 14 3.51 6.60 3.76
CA PHE A 14 2.20 7.24 3.92
C PHE A 14 1.19 6.63 2.95
N CYS A 15 -0.07 6.65 3.36
CA CYS A 15 -1.21 6.24 2.56
C CYS A 15 -1.37 7.20 1.39
N ILE A 16 -1.40 6.67 0.17
CA ILE A 16 -1.56 7.47 -1.04
C ILE A 16 -2.87 8.25 -1.08
N THR A 17 -3.91 7.74 -0.41
CA THR A 17 -5.26 8.35 -0.41
C THR A 17 -5.41 9.48 0.60
N CYS A 18 -4.81 9.37 1.80
CA CYS A 18 -5.10 10.30 2.91
C CYS A 18 -3.88 10.82 3.65
N GLY A 19 -2.67 10.41 3.29
CA GLY A 19 -1.43 10.86 3.94
C GLY A 19 -1.18 10.31 5.35
N ASN A 20 -2.11 9.53 5.93
CA ASN A 20 -1.88 8.84 7.20
C ASN A 20 -0.83 7.73 7.06
N LYS A 21 -0.32 7.22 8.18
CA LYS A 21 0.60 6.07 8.19
C LYS A 21 0.01 4.88 7.43
N ALA A 22 0.75 4.37 6.44
CA ALA A 22 0.34 3.19 5.70
C ALA A 22 0.66 1.92 6.50
N THR A 23 -0.27 0.97 6.49
CA THR A 23 -0.17 -0.33 7.17
C THR A 23 -0.33 -1.50 6.21
N SER A 24 -0.79 -1.23 4.99
CA SER A 24 -1.00 -2.22 3.94
C SER A 24 -0.38 -1.74 2.63
N GLU A 25 0.00 -2.69 1.79
CA GLU A 25 0.43 -2.42 0.43
C GLU A 25 -0.29 -3.31 -0.58
N ALA A 26 -0.51 -2.75 -1.77
CA ALA A 26 -1.03 -3.44 -2.93
C ALA A 26 0.06 -3.46 -4.00
N LEU A 27 0.19 -4.61 -4.65
CA LEU A 27 1.16 -4.87 -5.69
C LEU A 27 0.38 -5.07 -6.98
N PHE A 28 0.59 -4.20 -7.96
CA PHE A 28 -0.04 -4.27 -9.27
C PHE A 28 1.02 -4.49 -10.33
N ALA A 29 0.90 -5.60 -11.07
CA ALA A 29 1.73 -5.83 -12.24
C ALA A 29 1.19 -4.96 -13.39
N VAL A 30 1.98 -3.99 -13.85
CA VAL A 30 1.55 -3.00 -14.86
C VAL A 30 2.08 -3.31 -16.27
N GLY A 31 2.71 -4.47 -16.47
CA GLY A 31 3.37 -4.86 -17.72
C GLY A 31 4.89 -4.73 -17.64
N ASP A 32 5.60 -5.30 -18.62
CA ASP A 32 7.07 -5.16 -18.77
C ASP A 32 7.92 -5.53 -17.53
N GLY A 33 7.41 -6.43 -16.70
CA GLY A 33 8.06 -6.82 -15.44
C GLY A 33 8.03 -5.74 -14.35
N ALA A 34 7.33 -4.62 -14.58
CA ALA A 34 7.16 -3.56 -13.60
C ALA A 34 6.02 -3.90 -12.62
N ILE A 35 6.29 -3.66 -11.33
CA ILE A 35 5.30 -3.76 -10.26
C ILE A 35 5.11 -2.39 -9.63
N LEU A 36 3.89 -1.86 -9.74
CA LEU A 36 3.46 -0.69 -9.01
C LEU A 36 3.11 -1.11 -7.57
N VAL A 37 3.73 -0.45 -6.60
CA VAL A 37 3.48 -0.68 -5.17
C VAL A 37 2.73 0.51 -4.62
N GLU A 38 1.44 0.34 -4.38
CA GLU A 38 0.61 1.36 -3.73
C GLU A 38 0.47 1.04 -2.24
N LYS A 39 0.43 2.08 -1.41
CA LYS A 39 0.41 1.94 0.06
C LYS A 39 -0.80 2.63 0.65
N TYR A 40 -1.47 1.94 1.56
CA TYR A 40 -2.73 2.36 2.14
C TYR A 40 -2.72 2.18 3.66
N CYS A 41 -3.45 3.03 4.38
CA CYS A 41 -3.83 2.75 5.76
C CYS A 41 -4.99 1.74 5.78
N ASP A 42 -5.20 1.05 6.90
CA ASP A 42 -6.29 0.09 7.08
C ASP A 42 -7.66 0.60 6.63
N THR A 43 -7.96 1.86 6.92
CA THR A 43 -9.25 2.48 6.58
C THR A 43 -9.42 2.62 5.06
N CYS A 44 -8.40 3.09 4.35
CA CYS A 44 -8.43 3.22 2.90
C CYS A 44 -8.33 1.86 2.22
N ALA A 45 -7.49 0.97 2.73
CA ALA A 45 -7.34 -0.40 2.24
C ALA A 45 -8.69 -1.15 2.22
N LYS A 46 -9.51 -1.00 3.26
CA LYS A 46 -10.86 -1.58 3.32
C LYS A 46 -11.83 -1.01 2.29
N LYS A 47 -11.65 0.24 1.85
CA LYS A 47 -12.47 0.87 0.80
C LYS A 47 -12.09 0.35 -0.59
N GLU A 48 -10.80 0.18 -0.84
CA GLU A 48 -10.26 -0.29 -2.13
C GLU A 48 -10.38 -1.81 -2.32
N ALA A 49 -10.62 -2.58 -1.25
CA ALA A 49 -10.81 -4.03 -1.29
C ALA A 49 -12.25 -4.46 -1.64
N ARG A 50 -13.15 -3.52 -1.94
CA ARG A 50 -14.57 -3.77 -2.19
C ARG A 50 -14.89 -3.92 -3.67
#